data_AF-A0A2R6K5A5-F1
#
_entry.id   AF-A0A2R6K5A5-F1
#
_cell.length_a   1.000
_cell.length_b   1.000
_cell.length_c   1.000
_cell.angle_alpha   90.00
_cell.angle_beta   90.00
_cell.angle_gamma   90.00
#
_symmetry.space_group_name_H-M   'P 1'
#
loop_
_entity.id
_entity.type
_entity.pdbx_description
1 polymer ?
#
loop_
_entity_poly.entity_id
_entity_poly.type
_entity_poly.pdbx_seq_one_letter_code
_entity_poly.pdbx_strand_id
1 'polypeptide(L)'
;MHVEGLLAPATATAARERYDALAPTAKTVVRESAKAMSFDRAEYDERVTAEVVETALDALFASLLEVHVGTRDEFETFRDDHPDLDPDVEGSDEVDRVVWHPAPAADLLVAATFHEEERAAVGTLRRQAFGKAYRDLL
;
A
#
# COMPACT_ATOMS: atom_id res chain seq x y z
N MET A 1 -14.54 2.08 13.83
CA MET A 1 -13.93 1.85 12.51
C MET A 1 -13.99 3.08 11.61
N HIS A 2 -12.91 3.37 10.88
CA HIS A 2 -12.91 4.24 9.70
C HIS A 2 -12.05 3.64 8.58
N VAL A 3 -12.15 4.22 7.38
CA VAL A 3 -11.44 3.74 6.18
C VAL A 3 -10.65 4.90 5.58
N GLU A 4 -9.40 4.63 5.19
CA GLU A 4 -8.52 5.60 4.54
C GLU A 4 -7.90 5.04 3.26
N GLY A 5 -7.79 5.85 2.21
CA GLY A 5 -7.21 5.44 0.94
C GLY A 5 -8.27 5.35 -0.16
N LEU A 6 -7.86 4.91 -1.34
CA LEU A 6 -8.68 4.97 -2.56
C LEU A 6 -8.63 3.69 -3.40
N LEU A 7 -7.68 2.79 -3.14
CA LEU A 7 -7.42 1.60 -3.94
C LEU A 7 -7.68 0.33 -3.15
N ALA A 8 -8.72 -0.41 -3.53
CA ALA A 8 -8.98 -1.79 -3.11
C ALA A 8 -9.24 -2.66 -4.35
N PRO A 9 -8.22 -2.92 -5.19
CA PRO A 9 -8.41 -3.67 -6.43
C PRO A 9 -8.85 -5.11 -6.15
N ALA A 10 -9.99 -5.48 -6.72
CA ALA A 10 -10.61 -6.80 -6.50
C ALA A 10 -9.88 -7.96 -7.20
N THR A 11 -9.06 -7.66 -8.22
CA THR A 11 -8.41 -8.67 -9.08
C THR A 11 -7.01 -8.21 -9.48
N ALA A 12 -6.15 -9.15 -9.87
CA ALA A 12 -4.81 -8.83 -10.40
C ALA A 12 -4.86 -7.90 -11.63
N THR A 13 -5.85 -8.08 -12.51
CA THR A 13 -6.05 -7.18 -13.66
C THR A 13 -6.40 -5.77 -13.20
N ALA A 14 -7.34 -5.62 -12.26
CA ALA A 14 -7.68 -4.30 -11.73
C ALA A 14 -6.49 -3.65 -11.00
N ALA A 15 -5.66 -4.43 -10.31
CA ALA A 15 -4.44 -3.94 -9.69
C ALA A 15 -3.46 -3.37 -10.74
N ARG A 16 -3.19 -4.12 -11.82
CA ARG A 16 -2.33 -3.67 -12.92
C ARG A 16 -2.86 -2.41 -13.61
N GLU A 17 -4.15 -2.38 -13.94
CA GLU A 17 -4.77 -1.21 -14.56
C GLU A 17 -4.61 0.06 -13.71
N ARG A 18 -4.78 -0.06 -12.38
CA ARG A 18 -4.59 1.06 -11.46
C ARG A 18 -3.12 1.45 -11.32
N TYR A 19 -2.23 0.47 -11.27
CA TYR A 19 -0.78 0.70 -11.20
C TYR A 19 -0.27 1.43 -12.46
N ASP A 20 -0.62 0.94 -13.64
CA ASP A 20 -0.23 1.55 -14.93
C ASP A 20 -0.78 2.98 -15.07
N ALA A 21 -2.02 3.22 -14.61
CA ALA A 21 -2.62 4.55 -14.62
C ALA A 21 -1.85 5.58 -13.76
N LEU A 22 -1.10 5.12 -12.75
CA LEU A 22 -0.29 5.97 -11.87
C LEU A 22 1.12 6.23 -12.41
N ALA A 23 1.60 5.44 -13.38
CA ALA A 23 2.97 5.56 -13.91
C ALA A 23 3.33 6.97 -14.44
N PRO A 24 2.45 7.68 -15.19
CA PRO A 24 2.73 9.05 -15.61
C PRO A 24 2.84 10.04 -14.44
N THR A 25 2.06 9.82 -13.38
CA THR A 25 2.10 10.64 -12.16
C THR A 25 3.41 10.42 -11.42
N ALA A 26 3.82 9.16 -11.20
CA ALA A 26 5.08 8.83 -10.54
C ALA A 26 6.28 9.45 -11.28
N LYS A 27 6.34 9.29 -12.61
CA LYS A 27 7.38 9.91 -13.44
C LYS A 27 7.41 11.44 -13.30
N THR A 28 6.24 12.08 -13.27
CA THR A 28 6.15 13.53 -13.11
C THR A 28 6.67 13.98 -11.74
N VAL A 29 6.27 13.30 -10.66
CA VAL A 29 6.72 13.60 -9.29
C VAL A 29 8.24 13.46 -9.16
N VAL A 30 8.82 12.37 -9.68
CA VAL A 30 10.27 12.16 -9.68
C VAL A 30 10.99 13.26 -10.46
N ARG A 31 10.47 13.60 -11.65
CA ARG A 31 11.06 14.66 -12.48
C ARG A 31 11.07 16.02 -11.79
N GLU A 32 9.95 16.44 -11.23
CA GLU A 32 9.87 17.73 -10.55
C GLU A 32 10.71 17.74 -9.25
N SER A 33 10.85 16.60 -8.57
CA SER A 33 11.74 16.45 -7.41
C SER A 33 13.21 16.61 -7.81
N ALA A 34 13.67 15.94 -8.86
CA ALA A 34 15.04 16.09 -9.37
C ALA A 34 15.33 17.53 -9.83
N LYS A 35 14.35 18.17 -10.46
CA LYS A 35 14.43 19.59 -10.84
C LYS A 35 14.55 20.50 -9.63
N ALA A 36 13.79 20.27 -8.56
CA ALA A 36 13.90 21.03 -7.31
C ALA A 36 15.29 20.85 -6.65
N MET A 37 15.90 19.68 -6.84
CA MET A 37 17.28 19.39 -6.45
C MET A 37 18.34 20.00 -7.38
N SER A 38 17.92 20.75 -8.41
CA SER A 38 18.80 21.39 -9.40
C SER A 38 19.65 20.42 -10.21
N PHE A 39 19.19 19.19 -10.41
CA PHE A 39 19.87 18.25 -11.31
C PHE A 39 19.89 18.83 -12.72
N ASP A 40 21.07 18.84 -13.33
CA ASP A 40 21.18 19.13 -14.75
C ASP A 40 20.74 17.91 -15.58
N ARG A 41 20.80 18.03 -16.91
CA ARG A 41 20.37 16.96 -17.81
C ARG A 41 21.23 15.69 -17.68
N ALA A 42 22.55 15.84 -17.55
CA ALA A 42 23.43 14.69 -17.49
C ALA A 42 23.25 13.94 -16.16
N GLU A 43 23.15 14.69 -15.06
CA GLU A 43 22.87 14.11 -13.74
C GLU A 43 21.48 13.47 -13.68
N TYR A 44 20.46 14.09 -14.29
CA TYR A 44 19.13 13.50 -14.40
C TYR A 44 19.16 12.17 -15.16
N ASP A 45 19.78 12.14 -16.34
CA ASP A 45 19.84 10.94 -17.17
C ASP A 45 20.65 9.80 -16.51
N GLU A 46 21.65 10.14 -15.68
CA GLU A 46 22.43 9.17 -14.89
C GLU A 46 21.67 8.64 -13.66
N ARG A 47 21.01 9.53 -12.90
CA ARG A 47 20.45 9.18 -11.57
C ARG A 47 18.98 8.83 -11.58
N VAL A 48 18.19 9.36 -12.52
CA VAL A 48 16.75 9.10 -12.60
C VAL A 48 16.51 7.93 -13.56
N THR A 49 16.82 6.73 -13.06
CA THR A 49 16.66 5.47 -13.79
C THR A 49 15.19 5.04 -13.84
N ALA A 50 14.91 4.03 -14.67
CA ALA A 50 13.60 3.37 -14.67
C ALA A 50 13.24 2.82 -13.28
N GLU A 51 14.21 2.20 -12.59
CA GLU A 51 14.04 1.66 -11.22
C GLU A 51 13.64 2.74 -10.20
N VAL A 52 14.18 3.96 -10.32
CA VAL A 52 13.78 5.08 -9.44
C VAL A 52 12.32 5.46 -9.68
N VAL A 53 11.89 5.51 -10.94
CA VAL A 53 10.49 5.82 -11.28
C VAL A 53 9.55 4.70 -10.84
N GLU A 54 9.95 3.44 -11.00
CA GLU A 54 9.22 2.26 -10.55
C GLU A 54 9.10 2.23 -9.02
N THR A 55 10.18 2.50 -8.29
CA THR A 55 10.15 2.61 -6.82
C THR A 55 9.19 3.73 -6.35
N ALA A 56 9.15 4.85 -7.08
CA ALA A 56 8.19 5.91 -6.78
C ALA A 56 6.75 5.50 -7.11
N LEU A 57 6.56 4.69 -8.14
CA LEU A 57 5.26 4.15 -8.53
C LEU A 57 4.74 3.13 -7.50
N ASP A 58 5.58 2.20 -7.05
CA ASP A 58 5.33 1.29 -5.93
C ASP A 58 4.86 2.06 -4.69
N ALA A 59 5.65 3.07 -4.29
CA ALA A 59 5.34 3.87 -3.12
C ALA A 59 4.03 4.64 -3.28
N LEU A 60 3.75 5.18 -4.47
CA LEU A 60 2.50 5.88 -4.77
C LEU A 60 1.31 4.92 -4.70
N PHE A 61 1.38 3.77 -5.37
CA PHE A 61 0.32 2.76 -5.33
C PHE A 61 0.06 2.29 -3.90
N ALA A 62 1.10 1.90 -3.16
CA ALA A 62 1.01 1.49 -1.77
C ALA A 62 0.35 2.57 -0.91
N SER A 63 0.77 3.84 -1.05
CA SER A 63 0.23 4.96 -0.28
C SER A 63 -1.27 5.21 -0.48
N LEU A 64 -1.81 4.77 -1.61
CA LEU A 64 -3.21 4.92 -2.00
C LEU A 64 -4.08 3.72 -1.65
N LEU A 65 -3.48 2.61 -1.17
CA LEU A 65 -4.26 1.44 -0.74
C LEU A 65 -5.24 1.82 0.36
N GLU A 66 -6.48 1.34 0.18
CA GLU A 66 -7.53 1.46 1.17
C GLU A 66 -7.18 0.63 2.40
N VAL A 67 -7.23 1.22 3.58
CA VAL A 67 -7.01 0.51 4.84
C VAL A 67 -8.15 0.82 5.79
N HIS A 68 -8.55 -0.19 6.54
CA HIS A 68 -9.52 -0.09 7.61
C HIS A 68 -8.75 0.08 8.92
N VAL A 69 -9.21 1.00 9.76
CA VAL A 69 -8.67 1.22 11.11
C VAL A 69 -9.81 1.00 12.10
N GLY A 70 -9.59 0.13 13.08
CA GLY A 70 -10.64 -0.27 14.00
C GLY A 70 -10.15 -1.00 15.25
N THR A 71 -11.09 -1.53 16.00
CA THR A 71 -10.81 -2.41 17.14
C THR A 71 -10.54 -3.85 16.69
N ARG A 72 -9.98 -4.65 17.60
CA ARG A 72 -9.84 -6.11 17.46
C ARG A 72 -11.16 -6.79 17.10
N ASP A 73 -12.24 -6.46 17.81
CA ASP A 73 -13.58 -7.01 17.56
C ASP A 73 -14.10 -6.65 16.15
N GLU A 74 -13.86 -5.41 15.69
CA GLU A 74 -14.23 -4.97 14.34
C GLU A 74 -13.44 -5.75 13.28
N PHE A 75 -12.16 -6.01 13.51
CA PHE A 75 -11.32 -6.82 12.63
C PHE A 75 -11.74 -8.31 12.61
N GLU A 76 -12.05 -8.89 13.76
CA GLU A 76 -12.52 -10.28 13.85
C GLU A 76 -13.85 -10.48 13.13
N THR A 77 -14.78 -9.54 13.33
CA THR A 77 -16.05 -9.52 12.58
C THR A 77 -15.79 -9.44 11.08
N PHE A 78 -14.89 -8.55 10.63
CA PHE A 78 -14.54 -8.43 9.21
C PHE A 78 -13.96 -9.73 8.65
N ARG A 79 -13.06 -10.39 9.38
CA ARG A 79 -12.44 -11.65 8.96
C ARG A 79 -13.48 -12.77 8.87
N ASP A 80 -14.38 -12.87 9.83
CA ASP A 80 -15.42 -13.91 9.84
C ASP A 80 -16.41 -13.73 8.69
N ASP A 81 -16.66 -12.48 8.26
CA ASP A 81 -17.46 -12.15 7.06
C ASP A 81 -16.71 -12.41 5.73
N HIS A 82 -15.39 -12.57 5.75
CA HIS A 82 -14.54 -12.78 4.58
C HIS A 82 -13.65 -14.04 4.74
N PRO A 83 -14.25 -15.23 4.83
CA PRO A 83 -13.53 -16.48 5.10
C PRO A 83 -12.61 -16.92 3.94
N ASP A 84 -12.79 -16.34 2.75
CA ASP A 84 -11.99 -16.64 1.56
C ASP A 84 -10.63 -15.90 1.53
N LEU A 85 -10.38 -14.98 2.48
CA LEU A 85 -9.12 -14.25 2.58
C LEU A 85 -8.21 -14.87 3.65
N ASP A 86 -6.99 -15.23 3.27
CA ASP A 86 -5.99 -15.77 4.18
C ASP A 86 -5.42 -14.64 5.09
N PRO A 87 -5.59 -14.72 6.42
CA PRO A 87 -5.15 -13.66 7.32
C PRO A 87 -3.62 -13.71 7.53
N ASP A 88 -2.97 -12.58 7.29
CA ASP A 88 -1.58 -12.33 7.67
C ASP A 88 -1.56 -11.15 8.66
N VAL A 89 -1.50 -11.49 9.95
CA VAL A 89 -1.59 -10.54 11.05
C VAL A 89 -0.22 -10.38 11.70
N GLU A 90 0.31 -9.16 11.70
CA GLU A 90 1.54 -8.81 12.42
C GLU A 90 1.26 -8.02 13.70
N GLY A 91 1.90 -8.39 14.80
CA GLY A 91 1.81 -7.67 16.07
C GLY A 91 1.49 -8.57 17.26
N SER A 92 0.76 -8.03 18.24
CA SER A 92 0.46 -8.71 19.50
C SER A 92 -1.04 -8.82 19.71
N ASP A 93 -1.49 -9.99 20.18
CA ASP A 93 -2.89 -10.24 20.54
C ASP A 93 -3.37 -9.42 21.75
N GLU A 94 -2.45 -8.80 22.51
CA GLU A 94 -2.76 -7.95 23.65
C GLU A 94 -3.12 -6.50 23.25
N VAL A 95 -3.19 -6.21 21.94
CA VAL A 95 -3.36 -4.87 21.41
C VAL A 95 -4.73 -4.73 20.74
N ASP A 96 -5.55 -3.83 21.29
CA ASP A 96 -6.96 -3.71 20.89
C ASP A 96 -7.20 -2.95 19.57
N ARG A 97 -6.19 -2.25 19.01
CA ARG A 97 -6.34 -1.56 17.72
C ARG A 97 -5.68 -2.35 16.60
N VAL A 98 -6.40 -2.44 15.49
CA VAL A 98 -5.96 -3.14 14.29
C VAL A 98 -6.13 -2.22 13.11
N VAL A 99 -5.15 -2.23 12.22
CA VAL A 99 -5.29 -1.70 10.86
C VAL A 99 -5.20 -2.88 9.89
N TRP A 100 -6.08 -2.94 8.89
CA TRP A 100 -6.08 -4.04 7.93
C TRP A 100 -6.44 -3.61 6.51
N HIS A 101 -6.00 -4.41 5.54
CA HIS A 101 -6.26 -4.24 4.12
C HIS A 101 -6.72 -5.58 3.53
N PRO A 102 -7.97 -5.67 3.05
CA PRO A 102 -8.41 -6.81 2.25
C PRO A 102 -7.80 -6.72 0.85
N ALA A 103 -7.03 -7.74 0.46
CA ALA A 103 -6.40 -7.86 -0.85
C ALA A 103 -6.93 -9.10 -1.59
N PRO A 104 -8.21 -9.09 -2.05
CA PRO A 104 -8.81 -10.20 -2.80
C PRO A 104 -8.10 -10.50 -4.12
N ALA A 105 -7.32 -9.56 -4.67
CA ALA A 105 -6.48 -9.83 -5.84
C ALA A 105 -5.40 -10.91 -5.60
N ALA A 106 -5.08 -11.18 -4.34
CA ALA A 106 -4.08 -12.14 -3.88
C ALA A 106 -4.61 -13.11 -2.81
N ASP A 107 -5.93 -13.13 -2.59
CA ASP A 107 -6.60 -13.91 -1.53
C ASP A 107 -6.03 -13.66 -0.11
N LEU A 108 -5.57 -12.43 0.17
CA LEU A 108 -4.94 -12.07 1.46
C LEU A 108 -5.75 -11.05 2.25
N LEU A 109 -5.69 -11.17 3.58
CA LEU A 109 -6.10 -10.15 4.55
C LEU A 109 -4.90 -9.73 5.38
N VAL A 110 -4.23 -8.64 4.99
CA VAL A 110 -3.03 -8.15 5.66
C VAL A 110 -3.46 -7.23 6.80
N ALA A 111 -2.99 -7.50 8.02
CA ALA A 111 -3.33 -6.72 9.20
C ALA A 111 -2.12 -6.47 10.11
N ALA A 112 -2.18 -5.37 10.86
CA ALA A 112 -1.19 -5.03 11.87
C ALA A 112 -1.86 -4.44 13.11
N THR A 113 -1.41 -4.83 14.29
CA THR A 113 -1.88 -4.25 15.56
C THR A 113 -1.05 -3.04 15.97
N PHE A 114 -1.65 -2.03 16.61
CA PHE A 114 -0.93 -0.85 17.08
C PHE A 114 -1.50 -0.26 18.38
N HIS A 115 -0.70 0.49 19.15
CA HIS A 115 -1.21 1.19 20.34
C HIS A 115 -1.72 2.60 19.98
N GLU A 116 -0.85 3.61 20.04
CA GLU A 116 -1.26 5.02 19.91
C GLU A 116 -0.92 5.64 18.53
N GLU A 117 0.05 5.06 17.82
CA GLU A 117 0.61 5.65 16.59
C GLU A 117 -0.12 5.21 15.31
N GLU A 118 -1.40 5.58 15.18
CA GLU A 118 -2.26 5.19 14.06
C GLU A 118 -1.66 5.53 12.69
N ARG A 119 -1.17 6.76 12.50
CA ARG A 119 -0.61 7.20 11.21
C ARG A 119 0.60 6.37 10.79
N ALA A 120 1.45 5.99 11.76
CA ALA A 120 2.62 5.16 11.50
C ALA A 120 2.20 3.72 11.17
N ALA A 121 1.17 3.20 11.85
CA ALA A 121 0.59 1.89 11.58
C ALA A 121 0.00 1.82 10.17
N VAL A 122 -0.81 2.80 9.76
CA VAL A 122 -1.39 2.91 8.41
C VAL A 122 -0.30 2.90 7.33
N GLY A 123 0.72 3.75 7.48
CA GLY A 123 1.81 3.82 6.50
C GLY A 123 2.64 2.54 6.43
N THR A 124 2.80 1.83 7.54
CA THR A 124 3.52 0.55 7.60
C THR A 124 2.70 -0.57 6.98
N LEU A 125 1.42 -0.68 7.33
CA LEU A 125 0.51 -1.66 6.75
C LEU A 125 0.46 -1.52 5.23
N ARG A 126 0.32 -0.30 4.70
CA ARG A 126 0.29 -0.07 3.24
C ARG A 126 1.52 -0.62 2.52
N ARG A 127 2.71 -0.47 3.11
CA ARG A 127 3.96 -1.03 2.54
C ARG A 127 3.98 -2.56 2.64
N GLN A 128 3.50 -3.13 3.75
CA GLN A 128 3.39 -4.58 3.91
C GLN A 128 2.40 -5.18 2.92
N ALA A 129 1.20 -4.60 2.82
CA ALA A 129 0.17 -5.00 1.86
C ALA A 129 0.69 -4.96 0.43
N PHE A 130 1.39 -3.90 0.03
CA PHE A 130 2.06 -3.86 -1.27
C PHE A 130 3.05 -5.01 -1.48
N GLY A 131 3.97 -5.20 -0.53
CA GLY A 131 5.01 -6.23 -0.63
C GLY A 131 4.47 -7.65 -0.66
N LYS A 132 3.39 -7.93 0.09
CA LYS A 132 2.80 -9.28 0.22
C LYS A 132 1.79 -9.60 -0.87
N ALA A 133 0.92 -8.65 -1.21
CA ALA A 133 -0.21 -8.91 -2.09
C ALA A 133 -0.02 -8.43 -3.53
N TYR A 134 0.81 -7.41 -3.78
CA TYR A 134 0.83 -6.73 -5.08
C TYR A 134 2.17 -6.80 -5.82
N ARG A 135 3.30 -6.87 -5.12
CA ARG A 135 4.63 -6.87 -5.75
C ARG A 135 4.81 -7.96 -6.80
N ASP A 136 4.32 -9.16 -6.54
CA ASP A 136 4.46 -10.29 -7.49
C ASP A 136 3.35 -10.30 -8.56
N LEU A 137 2.31 -9.47 -8.40
CA LEU A 137 1.20 -9.36 -9.37
C LEU A 137 1.46 -8.31 -10.44
N LEU A 138 2.20 -7.24 -10.11
CA LEU A 138 2.42 -6.06 -10.95
C LEU A 138 3.68 -6.22 -11.79
#